data_AF-A0A8C6B238-F1
#
_entry.id   AF-A0A8C6B238-F1
#
_cell.length_a   1.000
_cell.length_b   1.000
_cell.length_c   1.000
_cell.angle_alpha   90.00
_cell.angle_beta   90.00
_cell.angle_gamma   90.00
#
_symmetry.space_group_name_H-M   'P 1'
#
loop_
_entity.id
_entity.type
_entity.pdbx_description
1 polymer ?
#
loop_
_entity_poly.entity_id
_entity_poly.type
_entity_poly.pdbx_seq_one_letter_code
_entity_poly.pdbx_strand_id
1 'polypeptide(L)'
;MSLVNPALDPFSLADPTQRADCGHESGDHLCISVDSWWADLNYYPSAIPFLAMVDSGIMGISSDNVTFLSPSKDQMNFCYNVSSCYSSFPDTMKKWNKFYQSYSRNFDDLLKYLWVAHVSSLKVARKKFHNRLQHYSKQEAEFKSSRALFVDYLAPPLFPSALIRTYGLQKGLPTQMLVSGNKAPFISDFTGFQNTVLLGVNFLHKVYKYTGKLTNSGKQKKSHNGKFENYCIIQFSRYYLPFTLVLLRKKKYIYFLYIYIYIYLISIP
;
A
#
# COMPACT_ATOMS: atom_id res chain seq x y z
N MET A 1 9.57 6.23 -4.35
CA MET A 1 9.87 4.79 -4.52
C MET A 1 8.53 4.06 -4.60
N SER A 2 8.11 3.69 -5.82
CA SER A 2 6.86 2.96 -6.03
C SER A 2 6.97 1.59 -5.35
N LEU A 3 5.95 1.21 -4.58
CA LEU A 3 5.84 -0.11 -3.95
C LEU A 3 5.47 -1.21 -4.97
N VAL A 4 5.37 -0.87 -6.25
CA VAL A 4 5.04 -1.79 -7.33
C VAL A 4 6.20 -1.80 -8.31
N ASN A 5 6.89 -2.95 -8.39
CA ASN A 5 7.74 -3.24 -9.52
C ASN A 5 6.81 -3.68 -10.67
N PRO A 6 6.72 -2.94 -11.79
CA PRO A 6 5.87 -3.33 -12.92
C PRO A 6 6.21 -4.74 -13.44
N ALA A 7 7.47 -5.18 -13.30
CA ALA A 7 7.89 -6.53 -13.68
C ALA A 7 7.34 -7.65 -12.77
N LEU A 8 6.83 -7.32 -11.57
CA LEU A 8 6.29 -8.29 -10.60
C LEU A 8 4.76 -8.24 -10.49
N ASP A 9 4.10 -7.23 -11.05
CA ASP A 9 2.64 -7.06 -11.04
C ASP A 9 2.21 -6.22 -12.28
N PRO A 10 2.47 -6.71 -13.51
CA PRO A 10 2.26 -5.91 -14.74
C PRO A 10 0.78 -5.52 -14.92
N PHE A 11 -0.12 -6.40 -14.50
CA PHE A 11 -1.57 -6.18 -14.59
C PHE A 11 -2.09 -5.04 -13.70
N SER A 12 -1.32 -4.61 -12.69
CA SER A 12 -1.78 -3.55 -11.79
C SER A 12 -1.95 -2.19 -12.46
N LEU A 13 -1.22 -1.90 -13.55
CA LEU A 13 -1.20 -0.59 -14.21
C LEU A 13 -1.93 -0.58 -15.56
N ALA A 14 -2.18 -1.76 -16.14
CA ALA A 14 -2.88 -1.96 -17.40
C ALA A 14 -4.37 -1.59 -17.33
N ASP A 15 -5.03 -1.45 -18.49
CA ASP A 15 -6.48 -1.22 -18.57
C ASP A 15 -7.27 -2.43 -18.06
N PRO A 16 -8.01 -2.30 -16.94
CA PRO A 16 -8.81 -3.40 -16.42
C PRO A 16 -10.12 -3.63 -17.19
N THR A 17 -10.53 -2.70 -18.06
CA THR A 17 -11.84 -2.73 -18.72
C THR A 17 -11.86 -3.55 -20.00
N GLN A 18 -10.68 -3.98 -20.50
CA GLN A 18 -10.50 -4.65 -21.79
C GLN A 18 -11.01 -3.81 -22.98
N ARG A 19 -11.13 -2.49 -22.83
CA ARG A 19 -11.58 -1.58 -23.89
C ARG A 19 -10.41 -1.01 -24.68
N ALA A 20 -9.22 -0.99 -24.08
CA ALA A 20 -7.97 -0.57 -24.70
C ALA A 20 -6.85 -1.55 -24.37
N ASP A 21 -5.86 -1.66 -25.25
CA ASP A 21 -4.69 -2.52 -25.08
C ASP A 21 -3.57 -1.87 -24.25
N CYS A 22 -3.87 -0.78 -23.52
CA CYS A 22 -2.91 -0.04 -22.70
C CYS A 22 -2.36 -0.92 -21.55
N GLY A 23 -1.04 -1.10 -21.51
CA GLY A 23 -0.35 -1.93 -20.53
C GLY A 23 -0.48 -3.44 -20.75
N HIS A 24 -1.10 -3.87 -21.86
CA HIS A 24 -1.21 -5.27 -22.27
C HIS A 24 -0.14 -5.61 -23.31
N GLU A 25 0.25 -6.89 -23.41
CA GLU A 25 1.28 -7.35 -24.34
C GLU A 25 0.93 -7.08 -25.82
N SER A 26 -0.36 -7.09 -26.15
CA SER A 26 -0.88 -6.81 -27.50
C SER A 26 -0.85 -5.35 -27.91
N GLY A 27 -0.57 -4.43 -26.97
CA GLY A 27 -0.58 -2.98 -27.20
C GLY A 27 0.69 -2.29 -26.70
N ASP A 28 0.52 -1.06 -26.19
CA ASP A 28 1.61 -0.33 -25.56
C ASP A 28 1.82 -0.82 -24.13
N HIS A 29 2.79 -1.72 -23.94
CA HIS A 29 3.16 -2.30 -22.65
C HIS A 29 3.68 -1.27 -21.61
N LEU A 30 4.07 -0.06 -22.04
CA LEU A 30 4.50 1.02 -21.14
C LEU A 30 3.37 1.98 -20.77
N CYS A 31 2.21 1.85 -21.42
CA CYS A 31 1.05 2.69 -21.15
C CYS A 31 0.49 2.44 -19.75
N ILE A 32 0.24 3.52 -19.01
CA ILE A 32 -0.41 3.49 -17.70
C ILE A 32 -1.88 3.88 -17.89
N SER A 33 -2.79 2.97 -17.57
CA SER A 33 -4.21 3.18 -17.82
C SER A 33 -4.84 4.17 -16.84
N VAL A 34 -5.58 5.15 -17.37
CA VAL A 34 -6.45 6.06 -16.62
C VAL A 34 -7.67 5.38 -16.00
N ASP A 35 -7.91 4.11 -16.35
CA ASP A 35 -8.98 3.29 -15.77
C ASP A 35 -8.44 2.30 -14.72
N SER A 36 -7.11 2.27 -14.49
CA SER A 36 -6.46 1.48 -13.45
C SER A 36 -6.53 2.15 -12.07
N TRP A 37 -7.18 1.47 -11.12
CA TRP A 37 -7.21 1.90 -9.73
C TRP A 37 -5.81 1.95 -9.10
N TRP A 38 -4.92 1.03 -9.47
CA TRP A 38 -3.59 1.00 -8.88
C TRP A 38 -2.70 2.11 -9.44
N ALA A 39 -2.85 2.46 -10.72
CA ALA A 39 -2.19 3.61 -11.31
C ALA A 39 -2.58 4.90 -10.57
N ASP A 40 -3.90 5.13 -10.41
CA ASP A 40 -4.45 6.30 -9.70
C ASP A 40 -3.92 6.39 -8.26
N LEU A 41 -3.87 5.27 -7.54
CA LEU A 41 -3.36 5.26 -6.18
C LEU A 41 -1.85 5.48 -6.09
N ASN A 42 -1.06 4.93 -7.03
CA ASN A 42 0.40 5.07 -7.04
C ASN A 42 0.87 6.45 -7.48
N TYR A 43 0.03 7.21 -8.19
CA TYR A 43 0.31 8.62 -8.47
C TYR A 43 0.63 9.40 -7.18
N TYR A 44 -0.18 9.25 -6.14
CA TYR A 44 -0.09 10.06 -4.92
C TYR A 44 1.23 9.86 -4.14
N PRO A 45 1.70 8.64 -3.84
CA PRO A 45 2.98 8.40 -3.20
C PRO A 45 4.17 8.41 -4.18
N SER A 46 3.99 8.79 -5.45
CA SER A 46 5.08 8.91 -6.43
C SER A 46 5.28 10.35 -6.91
N ALA A 47 4.25 10.95 -7.50
CA ALA A 47 4.30 12.27 -8.10
C ALA A 47 4.35 13.39 -7.05
N ILE A 48 3.49 13.33 -6.03
CA ILE A 48 3.46 14.33 -4.95
C ILE A 48 4.79 14.38 -4.16
N PRO A 49 5.39 13.27 -3.70
CA PRO A 49 6.71 13.33 -3.06
C PRO A 49 7.78 13.89 -3.99
N PHE A 50 7.77 13.53 -5.28
CA PHE A 50 8.73 14.09 -6.22
C PHE A 50 8.62 15.62 -6.30
N LEU A 51 7.41 16.16 -6.43
CA LEU A 51 7.20 17.61 -6.48
C LEU A 51 7.52 18.28 -5.14
N ALA A 52 7.24 17.63 -4.01
CA ALA A 52 7.68 18.09 -2.69
C ALA A 52 9.21 18.10 -2.56
N MET A 53 9.92 17.15 -3.16
CA MET A 53 11.37 17.13 -3.21
C MET A 53 11.93 18.27 -4.05
N VAL A 54 11.33 18.56 -5.21
CA VAL A 54 11.68 19.71 -6.05
C VAL A 54 11.48 21.01 -5.27
N ASP A 55 10.32 21.18 -4.63
CA ASP A 55 10.00 22.33 -3.76
C ASP A 55 11.00 22.49 -2.59
N SER A 56 11.49 21.38 -2.03
CA SER A 56 12.48 21.42 -0.95
C SER A 56 13.88 21.89 -1.40
N GLY A 57 14.12 22.05 -2.70
CA GLY A 57 15.40 22.46 -3.26
C GLY A 57 16.48 21.35 -3.30
N ILE A 58 16.20 20.17 -2.75
CA ILE A 58 17.16 19.04 -2.70
C ILE A 58 17.66 18.64 -4.10
N MET A 59 16.80 18.74 -5.11
CA MET A 59 17.16 18.40 -6.50
C MET A 59 17.99 19.48 -7.20
N GLY A 60 18.05 20.71 -6.67
CA GLY A 60 18.66 21.84 -7.37
C GLY A 60 17.93 22.26 -8.66
N ILE A 61 16.68 21.82 -8.85
CA ILE A 61 15.85 22.14 -10.01
C ILE A 61 14.78 23.16 -9.57
N SER A 62 14.55 24.19 -10.38
CA SER A 62 13.48 25.16 -10.15
C SER A 62 12.11 24.49 -10.23
N SER A 63 11.20 24.83 -9.31
CA SER A 63 9.81 24.35 -9.32
C SER A 63 9.07 24.69 -10.61
N ASP A 64 9.42 25.80 -11.25
CA ASP A 64 8.76 26.28 -12.46
C ASP A 64 9.14 25.45 -13.70
N ASN A 65 10.26 24.71 -13.63
CA ASN A 65 10.74 23.87 -14.73
C ASN A 65 10.12 22.47 -14.73
N VAL A 66 9.29 22.14 -13.74
CA VAL A 66 8.73 20.79 -13.56
C VAL A 66 7.22 20.86 -13.63
N THR A 67 6.67 20.35 -14.73
CA THR A 67 5.22 20.15 -14.90
C THR A 67 4.96 18.77 -15.50
N PHE A 68 4.09 17.99 -14.86
CA PHE A 68 3.63 16.71 -15.35
C PHE A 68 2.53 16.87 -16.39
N LEU A 69 2.46 15.91 -17.31
CA LEU A 69 1.36 15.81 -18.26
C LEU A 69 0.07 15.42 -17.54
N SER A 70 -1.05 15.99 -17.98
CA SER A 70 -2.36 15.63 -17.46
C SER A 70 -2.88 14.34 -18.10
N PRO A 71 -3.60 13.48 -17.34
CA PRO A 71 -4.30 12.36 -17.91
C PRO A 71 -5.46 12.82 -18.80
N SER A 72 -5.92 11.94 -19.70
CA SER A 72 -7.07 12.21 -20.56
C SER A 72 -8.41 12.26 -19.82
N LYS A 73 -8.49 11.69 -18.61
CA LYS A 73 -9.69 11.65 -17.75
C LYS A 73 -9.35 12.12 -16.34
N ASP A 74 -10.36 12.58 -15.60
CA ASP A 74 -10.25 12.90 -14.16
C ASP A 74 -9.17 13.93 -13.80
N GLN A 75 -8.87 14.87 -14.70
CA GLN A 75 -7.76 15.82 -14.53
C GLN A 75 -7.81 16.61 -13.22
N MET A 76 -9.01 16.91 -12.70
CA MET A 76 -9.19 17.63 -11.44
C MET A 76 -8.84 16.79 -10.19
N ASN A 77 -8.61 15.48 -10.35
CA ASN A 77 -8.19 14.60 -9.26
C ASN A 77 -6.69 14.51 -9.08
N PHE A 78 -5.91 15.19 -9.92
CA PHE A 78 -4.46 15.20 -9.87
C PHE A 78 -3.94 16.64 -9.75
N CYS A 79 -2.67 16.77 -9.44
CA CYS A 79 -1.94 18.04 -9.54
C CYS A 79 -0.77 17.82 -10.51
N TYR A 80 -0.11 18.87 -10.98
CA TYR A 80 0.85 18.71 -12.08
C TYR A 80 2.17 19.42 -11.85
N ASN A 81 2.20 20.36 -10.91
CA ASN A 81 3.37 21.12 -10.53
C ASN A 81 3.28 21.45 -9.04
N VAL A 82 4.35 22.03 -8.49
CA VAL A 82 4.44 22.35 -7.05
C VAL A 82 3.24 23.19 -6.58
N SER A 83 2.94 24.28 -7.29
CA SER A 83 1.86 25.20 -6.96
C SER A 83 0.49 24.49 -6.90
N SER A 84 0.11 23.78 -7.97
CA SER A 84 -1.15 23.03 -8.01
C SER A 84 -1.22 21.94 -6.93
N CYS A 85 -0.12 21.25 -6.61
CA CYS A 85 -0.13 20.25 -5.55
C CYS A 85 -0.31 20.86 -4.15
N TYR A 86 0.23 22.04 -3.90
CA TYR A 86 -0.05 22.77 -2.66
C TYR A 86 -1.49 23.26 -2.57
N SER A 87 -2.06 23.73 -3.68
CA SER A 87 -3.46 24.15 -3.72
C SER A 87 -4.42 22.98 -3.51
N SER A 88 -4.21 21.86 -4.20
CA SER A 88 -5.11 20.71 -4.17
C SER A 88 -4.89 19.79 -2.96
N PHE A 89 -3.64 19.63 -2.51
CA PHE A 89 -3.24 18.66 -1.47
C PHE A 89 -2.28 19.25 -0.42
N PRO A 90 -2.61 20.41 0.19
CA PRO A 90 -1.67 21.15 1.07
C PRO A 90 -1.16 20.29 2.23
N ASP A 91 -2.05 19.51 2.84
CA ASP A 91 -1.73 18.66 3.97
C ASP A 91 -0.79 17.50 3.63
N THR A 92 -0.86 16.98 2.40
CA THR A 92 0.01 15.88 1.94
C THR A 92 1.37 16.44 1.53
N MET A 93 1.39 17.58 0.81
CA MET A 93 2.63 18.30 0.48
C MET A 93 3.45 18.66 1.73
N LYS A 94 2.82 19.26 2.75
CA LYS A 94 3.49 19.61 4.01
C LYS A 94 4.11 18.41 4.72
N LYS A 95 3.45 17.24 4.68
CA LYS A 95 3.99 16.02 5.29
C LYS A 95 5.19 15.48 4.52
N TRP A 96 5.17 15.50 3.19
CA TRP A 96 6.32 15.13 2.37
C TRP A 96 7.49 16.09 2.57
N ASN A 97 7.25 17.39 2.63
CA ASN A 97 8.30 18.36 2.96
C ASN A 97 8.89 18.14 4.34
N LYS A 98 8.07 17.77 5.33
CA LYS A 98 8.58 17.41 6.65
C LYS A 98 9.49 16.17 6.60
N PHE A 99 9.16 15.19 5.78
CA PHE A 99 10.02 14.04 5.52
C PHE A 99 11.37 14.46 4.90
N TYR A 100 11.37 15.29 3.85
CA TYR A 100 12.62 15.76 3.22
C TYR A 100 13.48 16.59 4.18
N GLN A 101 12.88 17.43 5.02
CA GLN A 101 13.59 18.18 6.07
C GLN A 101 14.16 17.27 7.19
N SER A 102 13.73 16.02 7.28
CA SER A 102 14.20 15.08 8.30
C SER A 102 15.44 14.29 7.87
N TYR A 103 15.93 14.48 6.64
CA TYR A 103 17.06 13.71 6.10
C TYR A 103 18.37 13.86 6.89
N SER A 104 18.55 14.98 7.61
CA SER A 104 19.70 15.22 8.49
C SER A 104 19.53 14.66 9.92
N ARG A 105 18.40 13.99 10.20
CA ARG A 105 18.08 13.44 11.53
C ARG A 105 18.40 11.95 11.60
N ASN A 106 17.99 11.30 12.70
CA ASN A 106 18.12 9.85 12.86
C ASN A 106 17.11 9.07 11.99
N PHE A 107 17.39 7.77 11.82
CA PHE A 107 16.61 6.87 10.98
C PHE A 107 15.16 6.67 11.44
N ASP A 108 14.89 6.71 12.75
CA ASP A 108 13.54 6.54 13.30
C ASP A 108 12.63 7.72 12.94
N ASP A 109 13.16 8.94 13.04
CA ASP A 109 12.47 10.16 12.59
C ASP A 109 12.18 10.11 11.09
N LEU A 110 13.16 9.66 10.29
CA LEU A 110 13.00 9.50 8.85
C LEU A 110 11.85 8.53 8.52
N LEU A 111 11.83 7.35 9.14
CA LEU A 111 10.76 6.37 8.96
C LEU A 111 9.40 6.90 9.42
N LYS A 112 9.36 7.60 10.55
CA LYS A 112 8.13 8.22 11.07
C LYS A 112 7.54 9.21 10.07
N TYR A 113 8.34 10.15 9.56
CA TYR A 113 7.83 11.14 8.62
C TYR A 113 7.49 10.52 7.26
N LEU A 114 8.25 9.52 6.81
CA LEU A 114 7.94 8.75 5.61
C LEU A 114 6.54 8.13 5.72
N TRP A 115 6.28 7.37 6.79
CA TRP A 115 5.01 6.68 6.97
C TRP A 115 3.83 7.64 7.13
N VAL A 116 4.02 8.76 7.84
CA VAL A 116 3.00 9.82 7.97
C VAL A 116 2.63 10.42 6.62
N ALA A 117 3.62 10.73 5.77
CA ALA A 117 3.38 11.28 4.44
C ALA A 117 2.76 10.25 3.47
N HIS A 118 3.26 9.01 3.51
CA HIS A 118 2.77 7.92 2.68
C HIS A 118 1.31 7.57 2.97
N VAL A 119 0.93 7.41 4.25
CA VAL A 119 -0.46 7.14 4.64
C VAL A 119 -1.38 8.30 4.29
N SER A 120 -0.92 9.56 4.43
CA SER A 120 -1.69 10.75 4.00
C SER A 120 -1.98 10.69 2.49
N SER A 121 -0.99 10.32 1.68
CA SER A 121 -1.12 10.18 0.23
C SER A 121 -2.17 9.13 -0.14
N LEU A 122 -2.06 7.92 0.44
CA LEU A 122 -3.00 6.83 0.18
C LEU A 122 -4.41 7.11 0.70
N LYS A 123 -4.55 7.84 1.81
CA LYS A 123 -5.88 8.20 2.35
C LYS A 123 -6.65 9.09 1.37
N VAL A 124 -5.97 10.04 0.73
CA VAL A 124 -6.61 10.90 -0.29
C VAL A 124 -6.98 10.07 -1.53
N ALA A 125 -6.02 9.31 -2.05
CA ALA A 125 -6.23 8.50 -3.25
C ALA A 125 -7.37 7.49 -3.11
N ARG A 126 -7.38 6.71 -2.02
CA ARG A 126 -8.43 5.70 -1.75
C ARG A 126 -9.83 6.31 -1.73
N LYS A 127 -9.99 7.52 -1.18
CA LYS A 127 -11.28 8.20 -1.13
C LYS A 127 -11.73 8.65 -2.52
N LYS A 128 -10.82 9.21 -3.32
CA LYS A 128 -11.13 9.76 -4.65
C LYS A 128 -11.45 8.68 -5.68
N PHE A 129 -10.69 7.60 -5.70
CA PHE A 129 -10.77 6.59 -6.77
C PHE A 129 -11.51 5.32 -6.35
N HIS A 130 -12.32 5.37 -5.29
CA HIS A 130 -13.05 4.19 -4.83
C HIS A 130 -13.95 3.58 -5.91
N ASN A 131 -14.55 4.42 -6.75
CA ASN A 131 -15.41 4.00 -7.88
C ASN A 131 -14.67 3.15 -8.92
N ARG A 132 -13.37 3.34 -9.14
CA ARG A 132 -12.57 2.57 -10.12
C ARG A 132 -12.52 1.08 -9.80
N LEU A 133 -12.75 0.70 -8.54
CA LEU A 133 -12.84 -0.72 -8.15
C LEU A 133 -13.98 -1.46 -8.87
N GLN A 134 -14.98 -0.75 -9.40
CA GLN A 134 -16.08 -1.35 -10.18
C GLN A 134 -15.62 -1.98 -11.51
N HIS A 135 -14.41 -1.63 -11.99
CA HIS A 135 -13.84 -2.22 -13.21
C HIS A 135 -13.27 -3.62 -12.99
N TYR A 136 -13.24 -4.11 -11.75
CA TYR A 136 -12.58 -5.35 -11.38
C TYR A 136 -13.60 -6.38 -10.89
N SER A 137 -13.21 -7.66 -10.96
CA SER A 137 -13.93 -8.73 -10.27
C SER A 137 -14.04 -8.40 -8.77
N LYS A 138 -15.05 -8.96 -8.09
CA LYS A 138 -15.20 -8.77 -6.64
C LYS A 138 -13.93 -9.20 -5.88
N GLN A 139 -13.33 -10.31 -6.27
CA GLN A 139 -12.13 -10.88 -5.66
C GLN A 139 -10.93 -9.92 -5.81
N GLU A 140 -10.73 -9.38 -7.01
CA GLU A 140 -9.64 -8.44 -7.29
C GLU A 140 -9.87 -7.10 -6.58
N ALA A 141 -11.09 -6.57 -6.62
CA ALA A 141 -11.44 -5.33 -5.92
C ALA A 141 -11.23 -5.45 -4.39
N GLU A 142 -11.61 -6.59 -3.80
CA GLU A 142 -11.38 -6.88 -2.39
C GLU A 142 -9.88 -7.02 -2.08
N PHE A 143 -9.12 -7.72 -2.92
CA PHE A 143 -7.66 -7.84 -2.76
C PHE A 143 -6.98 -6.47 -2.84
N LYS A 144 -7.25 -5.69 -3.88
CA LYS A 144 -6.71 -4.33 -4.06
C LYS A 144 -6.99 -3.44 -2.84
N SER A 145 -8.24 -3.44 -2.37
CA SER A 145 -8.64 -2.70 -1.17
C SER A 145 -7.91 -3.18 0.08
N SER A 146 -7.76 -4.50 0.23
CA SER A 146 -7.08 -5.13 1.37
C SER A 146 -5.58 -4.83 1.37
N ARG A 147 -4.94 -4.84 0.19
CA ARG A 147 -3.54 -4.48 0.01
C ARG A 147 -3.29 -3.01 0.33
N ALA A 148 -4.15 -2.09 -0.12
CA ALA A 148 -4.01 -0.68 0.24
C ALA A 148 -4.23 -0.42 1.73
N LEU A 149 -5.13 -1.17 2.37
CA LEU A 149 -5.34 -1.13 3.81
C LEU A 149 -4.15 -1.72 4.60
N PHE A 150 -3.50 -2.76 4.08
CA PHE A 150 -2.34 -3.37 4.73
C PHE A 150 -1.25 -2.34 5.03
N VAL A 151 -1.10 -1.32 4.18
CA VAL A 151 -0.18 -0.21 4.39
C VAL A 151 -0.47 0.57 5.69
N ASP A 152 -1.74 0.69 6.09
CA ASP A 152 -2.11 1.34 7.36
C ASP A 152 -1.66 0.52 8.59
N TYR A 153 -1.42 -0.79 8.42
CA TYR A 153 -0.86 -1.66 9.45
C TYR A 153 0.67 -1.63 9.49
N LEU A 154 1.33 -1.30 8.37
CA LEU A 154 2.78 -1.15 8.29
C LEU A 154 3.28 0.17 8.93
N ALA A 155 2.45 1.20 8.94
CA ALA A 155 2.83 2.55 9.36
C ALA A 155 3.05 2.72 10.88
N PRO A 156 2.15 2.27 11.79
CA PRO A 156 2.37 2.42 13.23
C PRO A 156 3.67 1.79 13.77
N PRO A 157 4.08 0.59 13.33
CA PRO A 157 5.36 -0.01 13.76
C PRO A 157 6.57 0.54 12.99
N LEU A 158 6.40 1.55 12.13
CA LEU A 158 7.46 2.14 11.32
C LEU A 158 8.21 1.10 10.47
N PHE A 159 7.49 0.21 9.78
CA PHE A 159 8.11 -0.88 9.02
C PHE A 159 9.21 -0.35 8.08
N PRO A 160 10.45 -0.87 8.14
CA PRO A 160 11.52 -0.38 7.27
C PRO A 160 11.26 -0.77 5.80
N SER A 161 11.01 0.21 4.94
CA SER A 161 10.71 0.01 3.51
C SER A 161 11.94 -0.14 2.62
N ALA A 162 13.07 -0.59 3.19
CA ALA A 162 14.31 -0.84 2.46
C ALA A 162 14.09 -1.81 1.30
N LEU A 163 14.85 -1.64 0.21
CA LEU A 163 14.67 -2.37 -1.05
C LEU A 163 14.53 -3.88 -0.86
N ILE A 164 15.42 -4.50 -0.08
CA ILE A 164 15.40 -5.95 0.17
C ILE A 164 14.12 -6.44 0.85
N ARG A 165 13.55 -5.63 1.77
CA ARG A 165 12.31 -5.96 2.49
C ARG A 165 11.10 -5.79 1.58
N THR A 166 11.06 -4.70 0.84
CA THR A 166 9.99 -4.43 -0.13
C THR A 166 9.97 -5.48 -1.23
N TYR A 167 11.13 -5.87 -1.75
CA TYR A 167 11.26 -6.95 -2.74
C TYR A 167 10.75 -8.29 -2.21
N GLY A 168 11.09 -8.64 -0.96
CA GLY A 168 10.55 -9.84 -0.30
C GLY A 168 9.03 -9.83 -0.18
N LEU A 169 8.43 -8.68 0.16
CA LEU A 169 6.97 -8.53 0.20
C LEU A 169 6.32 -8.66 -1.19
N GLN A 170 6.97 -8.13 -2.22
CA GLN A 170 6.47 -8.18 -3.60
C GLN A 170 6.38 -9.61 -4.15
N LYS A 171 7.24 -10.53 -3.73
CA LYS A 171 7.16 -11.95 -4.10
C LYS A 171 5.85 -12.63 -3.65
N GLY A 172 5.18 -12.06 -2.65
CA GLY A 172 3.91 -12.57 -2.14
C GLY A 172 2.69 -12.04 -2.88
N LEU A 173 2.87 -11.16 -3.87
CA LEU A 173 1.77 -10.59 -4.63
C LEU A 173 1.24 -11.60 -5.65
N PRO A 174 -0.07 -11.55 -5.94
CA PRO A 174 -0.65 -12.21 -7.11
C PRO A 174 0.11 -11.86 -8.38
N THR A 175 0.44 -12.87 -9.18
CA THR A 175 1.07 -12.70 -10.50
C THR A 175 0.06 -12.46 -11.61
N GLN A 176 -1.24 -12.56 -11.32
CA GLN A 176 -2.34 -12.27 -12.23
C GLN A 176 -3.51 -11.65 -11.46
N MET A 177 -4.42 -10.95 -12.17
CA MET A 177 -5.65 -10.45 -11.54
C MET A 177 -6.49 -11.61 -11.01
N LEU A 178 -7.06 -11.44 -9.82
CA LEU A 178 -7.96 -12.42 -9.25
C LEU A 178 -9.29 -12.43 -10.02
N VAL A 179 -9.75 -13.62 -10.39
CA VAL A 179 -11.03 -13.81 -11.07
C VAL A 179 -12.06 -14.48 -10.14
N SER A 180 -13.30 -14.58 -10.62
CA SER A 180 -14.34 -15.31 -9.89
C SER A 180 -13.90 -16.76 -9.65
N GLY A 181 -14.11 -17.26 -8.43
CA GLY A 181 -13.69 -18.60 -8.01
C GLY A 181 -12.29 -18.68 -7.41
N ASN A 182 -11.40 -17.70 -7.63
CA ASN A 182 -10.11 -17.65 -6.95
C ASN A 182 -10.31 -17.45 -5.44
N LYS A 183 -9.87 -18.42 -4.63
CA LYS A 183 -10.03 -18.39 -3.17
C LYS A 183 -8.78 -18.90 -2.49
N ALA A 184 -8.03 -17.98 -1.87
CA ALA A 184 -6.91 -18.35 -1.01
C ALA A 184 -7.38 -19.25 0.15
N PRO A 185 -6.56 -20.22 0.59
CA PRO A 185 -5.19 -20.50 0.11
C PRO A 185 -5.10 -21.54 -1.03
N PHE A 186 -6.16 -21.76 -1.82
CA PHE A 186 -6.26 -22.88 -2.76
C PHE A 186 -6.21 -22.48 -4.24
N ILE A 187 -5.49 -21.40 -4.58
CA ILE A 187 -5.27 -21.01 -5.97
C ILE A 187 -4.10 -21.83 -6.51
N SER A 188 -4.37 -22.74 -7.46
CA SER A 188 -3.38 -23.69 -8.00
C SER A 188 -2.18 -23.00 -8.63
N ASP A 189 -2.41 -21.90 -9.32
CA ASP A 189 -1.38 -21.20 -10.10
C ASP A 189 -0.48 -20.33 -9.22
N PHE A 190 -0.77 -20.25 -7.92
CA PHE A 190 -0.02 -19.44 -6.96
C PHE A 190 0.89 -20.33 -6.11
N THR A 191 2.08 -19.83 -5.83
CA THR A 191 2.98 -20.43 -4.85
C THR A 191 2.33 -20.47 -3.46
N GLY A 192 2.81 -21.37 -2.59
CA GLY A 192 2.36 -21.42 -1.20
C GLY A 192 2.55 -20.09 -0.46
N PHE A 193 3.60 -19.33 -0.81
CA PHE A 193 3.85 -18.00 -0.25
C PHE A 193 2.79 -16.98 -0.69
N GLN A 194 2.46 -16.91 -1.99
CA GLN A 194 1.43 -16.01 -2.51
C GLN A 194 0.04 -16.32 -1.93
N ASN A 195 -0.33 -17.61 -1.85
CA ASN A 195 -1.57 -18.04 -1.22
C ASN A 195 -1.64 -17.64 0.26
N THR A 196 -0.52 -17.76 0.99
CA THR A 196 -0.42 -17.37 2.40
C THR A 196 -0.56 -15.86 2.58
N VAL A 197 0.13 -15.05 1.76
CA VAL A 197 0.04 -13.59 1.82
C VAL A 197 -1.36 -13.12 1.50
N LEU A 198 -1.99 -13.66 0.44
CA LEU A 198 -3.37 -13.33 0.07
C LEU A 198 -4.36 -13.67 1.20
N LEU A 199 -4.20 -14.83 1.85
CA LEU A 199 -4.99 -15.21 3.02
C LEU A 199 -4.83 -14.21 4.18
N GLY A 200 -3.60 -13.84 4.51
CA GLY A 200 -3.29 -12.91 5.59
C GLY A 200 -3.86 -11.50 5.35
N VAL A 201 -3.69 -10.98 4.14
CA VAL A 201 -4.20 -9.66 3.74
C VAL A 201 -5.74 -9.63 3.78
N ASN A 202 -6.40 -10.70 3.30
CA ASN A 202 -7.86 -10.83 3.37
C ASN A 202 -8.37 -10.91 4.82
N PHE A 203 -7.63 -11.61 5.70
CA PHE A 203 -7.98 -11.68 7.13
C PHE A 203 -7.90 -10.30 7.79
N LEU A 204 -6.82 -9.54 7.57
CA LEU A 204 -6.68 -8.18 8.10
C LEU A 204 -7.83 -7.27 7.66
N HIS A 205 -8.25 -7.38 6.40
CA HIS A 205 -9.37 -6.61 5.88
C HIS A 205 -10.70 -6.97 6.56
N LYS A 206 -10.94 -8.26 6.85
CA LYS A 206 -12.10 -8.69 7.66
C LYS A 206 -12.03 -8.08 9.06
N VAL A 207 -10.89 -8.17 9.74
CA VAL A 207 -10.68 -7.58 11.07
C VAL A 207 -10.98 -6.07 11.05
N TYR A 208 -10.49 -5.35 10.04
CA TYR A 208 -10.79 -3.92 9.88
C TYR A 208 -12.29 -3.65 9.66
N LYS A 209 -12.97 -4.44 8.81
CA LYS A 209 -14.43 -4.29 8.62
C LYS A 209 -15.21 -4.52 9.93
N TYR A 210 -14.81 -5.49 10.74
CA TYR A 210 -15.46 -5.75 12.04
C TYR A 210 -15.14 -4.68 13.08
N THR A 211 -13.87 -4.28 13.21
CA THR A 211 -13.43 -3.32 14.23
C THR A 211 -13.72 -1.87 13.86
N GLY A 212 -13.65 -1.51 12.58
CA GLY A 212 -14.02 -0.20 12.04
C GLY A 212 -15.51 0.11 12.15
N LYS A 213 -16.37 -0.91 11.98
CA LYS A 213 -17.81 -0.80 12.28
C LYS A 213 -18.07 -0.53 13.77
N LEU A 214 -17.25 -1.09 14.67
CA LEU A 214 -17.35 -0.87 16.12
C LEU A 214 -16.79 0.49 16.59
N THR A 215 -15.94 1.17 15.80
CA THR A 215 -15.47 2.52 16.12
C THR A 215 -16.42 3.64 15.68
N ASN A 216 -17.34 3.36 14.77
CA ASN A 216 -18.41 4.29 14.40
C ASN A 216 -19.54 4.36 15.44
N SER A 217 -19.52 3.52 16.48
CA SER A 217 -20.48 3.53 17.59
C SER A 217 -19.95 4.15 18.89
N GLY A 218 -18.91 5.00 18.86
CA GLY A 218 -18.58 5.83 20.01
C GLY A 218 -17.13 6.30 20.11
N LYS A 219 -16.96 7.61 19.98
CA LYS A 219 -15.86 8.46 20.50
C LYS A 219 -14.44 7.94 20.30
N GLN A 220 -13.70 8.56 19.37
CA GLN A 220 -12.24 8.56 19.36
C GLN A 220 -11.72 9.05 20.71
N LYS A 221 -11.33 8.12 21.59
CA LYS A 221 -10.43 8.45 22.70
C LYS A 221 -9.01 8.41 22.17
N LYS A 222 -8.37 9.58 22.11
CA LYS A 222 -6.91 9.72 22.05
C LYS A 222 -6.32 8.89 23.18
N SER A 223 -5.48 7.90 22.85
CA SER A 223 -4.59 7.29 23.83
C SER A 223 -3.22 7.97 23.68
N HIS A 224 -2.96 8.96 24.54
CA HIS A 224 -1.61 9.39 24.85
C HIS A 224 -0.92 8.31 25.71
N ASN A 225 0.39 8.17 25.56
CA ASN A 225 1.28 7.31 26.36
C ASN A 225 0.99 5.80 26.38
N GLY A 226 1.13 5.17 25.21
CA GLY A 226 1.44 3.74 25.14
C GLY A 226 2.52 3.53 24.11
N LYS A 227 3.78 3.41 24.55
CA LYS A 227 4.82 2.73 23.77
C LYS A 227 4.30 1.30 23.61
N PHE A 228 3.49 1.06 22.58
CA PHE A 228 2.85 -0.23 22.36
C PHE A 228 3.94 -1.22 21.97
N GLU A 229 4.17 -2.20 22.83
CA GLU A 229 5.01 -3.38 22.66
C GLU A 229 4.49 -4.32 21.55
N ASN A 230 4.16 -3.78 20.37
CA ASN A 230 3.69 -4.55 19.22
C ASN A 230 4.82 -4.73 18.22
N TYR A 231 5.89 -5.42 18.62
CA TYR A 231 7.02 -5.75 17.75
C TYR A 231 6.88 -7.07 16.97
N CYS A 232 5.75 -7.79 17.04
CA CYS A 232 5.78 -9.22 16.66
C CYS A 232 4.70 -9.74 15.68
N ILE A 233 4.26 -8.97 14.67
CA ILE A 233 3.52 -9.56 13.52
C ILE A 233 3.83 -8.83 12.18
N ILE A 234 5.10 -8.49 11.89
CA ILE A 234 5.57 -8.32 10.50
C ILE A 234 7.04 -8.76 10.41
N GLN A 235 7.34 -9.96 10.88
CA GLN A 235 8.57 -10.66 10.54
C GLN A 235 8.14 -11.94 9.81
N PHE A 236 7.91 -11.83 8.51
CA PHE A 236 7.78 -13.02 7.68
C PHE A 236 9.12 -13.77 7.74
N SER A 237 9.10 -14.91 8.42
CA SER A 237 10.04 -16.02 8.30
C SER A 237 11.53 -15.64 8.39
N ARG A 238 12.11 -15.82 9.58
CA ARG A 238 13.57 -16.00 9.69
C ARG A 238 13.87 -17.15 10.65
N TYR A 239 13.70 -18.37 10.16
CA TYR A 239 14.10 -19.63 10.80
C TYR A 239 13.05 -20.30 11.69
N TYR A 240 12.88 -21.61 11.44
CA TYR A 240 12.26 -22.69 12.22
C TYR A 240 11.13 -22.31 13.19
N LEU A 241 9.91 -22.73 12.83
CA LEU A 241 8.70 -22.84 13.67
C LEU A 241 8.57 -21.82 14.82
N PRO A 242 7.81 -20.73 14.61
CA PRO A 242 7.19 -20.04 15.72
C PRO A 242 5.67 -20.02 15.57
N PHE A 243 4.98 -20.65 16.51
CA PHE A 243 3.58 -20.38 16.79
C PHE A 243 3.40 -18.86 16.95
N THR A 244 2.51 -18.24 16.15
CA THR A 244 2.16 -16.82 16.32
C THR A 244 0.91 -16.73 17.18
N LEU A 245 1.08 -16.28 18.42
CA LEU A 245 -0.01 -16.04 19.38
C LEU A 245 -0.47 -14.59 19.23
N VAL A 246 -1.63 -14.37 18.61
CA VAL A 246 -2.21 -13.02 18.46
C VAL A 246 -2.98 -12.67 19.72
N LEU A 247 -2.38 -11.87 20.62
CA LEU A 247 -3.04 -11.38 21.83
C LEU A 247 -3.92 -10.15 21.49
N LEU A 248 -5.23 -10.35 21.42
CA LEU A 248 -6.21 -9.25 21.39
C LEU A 248 -6.76 -9.03 22.81
N ARG A 249 -6.21 -8.06 23.55
CA ARG A 249 -6.72 -7.70 24.88
C ARG A 249 -7.77 -6.59 24.77
N LYS A 250 -9.03 -6.88 25.12
CA LYS A 250 -10.04 -5.85 25.44
C LYS A 250 -10.81 -6.20 26.70
N LYS A 251 -10.53 -5.43 27.77
CA LYS A 251 -11.23 -5.19 29.05
C LYS A 251 -11.96 -6.31 29.83
N LYS A 252 -12.16 -7.54 29.35
CA LYS A 252 -12.58 -8.69 30.18
C LYS A 252 -12.47 -10.08 29.54
N TYR A 253 -12.10 -10.19 28.26
CA TYR A 253 -11.95 -11.49 27.59
C TYR A 253 -10.59 -11.59 26.88
N ILE A 254 -9.94 -12.73 27.06
CA ILE A 254 -8.74 -13.14 26.32
C ILE A 254 -9.22 -14.09 25.24
N TYR A 255 -9.05 -13.70 23.97
CA TYR A 255 -9.26 -14.59 22.84
C TYR A 255 -7.91 -15.22 22.48
N PHE A 256 -7.83 -16.55 22.58
CA PHE A 256 -6.69 -17.31 22.08
C PHE A 256 -6.96 -17.69 20.63
N LEU A 257 -6.06 -17.33 19.71
CA LEU A 257 -6.13 -17.77 18.32
C LEU A 257 -4.82 -18.48 17.96
N TYR A 258 -4.92 -19.78 17.68
CA TYR A 258 -3.82 -20.59 17.13
C TYR A 258 -3.81 -20.44 15.62
N ILE A 259 -2.76 -19.84 15.07
CA ILE A 259 -2.52 -19.82 13.61
C ILE A 259 -1.40 -20.82 13.33
N TYR A 260 -1.73 -21.96 12.74
CA TYR A 260 -0.74 -22.89 12.17
C TYR A 260 -0.28 -22.34 10.82
N ILE A 261 0.97 -21.87 10.76
CA ILE A 261 1.65 -21.59 9.49
C ILE A 261 2.73 -22.66 9.34
N TYR A 262 2.45 -23.69 8.53
CA TYR A 262 3.48 -24.64 8.12
C TYR A 262 4.32 -24.00 7.00
N ILE A 263 5.60 -23.76 7.26
CA ILE A 263 6.60 -23.42 6.25
C ILE A 263 7.61 -24.58 6.22
N TYR A 264 7.53 -25.41 5.18
CA TYR A 264 8.57 -26.39 4.88
C TYR A 264 9.76 -25.70 4.20
N LEU A 265 10.96 -26.06 4.65
CA LEU A 265 12.25 -25.62 4.13
C LEU A 265 12.57 -26.29 2.79
N ILE A 266 13.08 -25.53 1.84
CA ILE A 266 14.02 -26.04 0.84
C ILE A 266 15.29 -25.19 0.97
N SER A 267 16.29 -25.77 1.62
CA SER A 267 17.68 -25.40 1.45
C SER A 267 18.18 -26.12 0.20
N ILE A 268 18.88 -25.42 -0.70
CA ILE A 268 19.77 -26.05 -1.69
C ILE A 268 21.16 -25.45 -1.42
N PRO A 269 22.25 -26.22 -1.42
CA PRO A 269 23.56 -25.64 -1.70
C PRO A 269 23.63 -25.06 -3.12
#